data_AF-A0A353ZZ13-F1
#
_entry.id   AF-A0A353ZZ13-F1
#
_cell.length_a   1.000
_cell.length_b   1.000
_cell.length_c   1.000
_cell.angle_alpha   90.00
_cell.angle_beta   90.00
_cell.angle_gamma   90.00
#
_symmetry.space_group_name_H-M   'P 1'
#
loop_
_entity.id
_entity.type
_entity.pdbx_description
1 polymer ?
#
loop_
_entity_poly.entity_id
_entity_poly.type
_entity_poly.pdbx_seq_one_letter_code
_entity_poly.pdbx_strand_id
1 'polypeptide(L)'
;MKQATFIRSAVCSLSFLLCVHIVNAELLDRGTDSHGNRLIYDRDLNITWYDYSNAANTWQNQMQWASGLKVEFGGTVFDDWRLPSTTDGPYVFGYDGTTTAGFNITGSELGHLFYTELGNQGAYDTSGNLTSCHAATPVNCLTNTGPFLNLHHAPSYWSGTKHSEWADAAWDFLFSNGRQSAIDSDYEKLAIAVRNGDVVVVPEP
;
A
#
# COMPACT_ATOMS: atom_id res chain seq x y z
N MET A 1 47.45 63.65 -6.71
CA MET A 1 46.56 63.27 -5.59
C MET A 1 45.64 62.15 -6.06
N LYS A 2 45.80 60.97 -5.46
CA LYS A 2 44.89 59.80 -5.35
C LYS A 2 44.36 59.12 -6.63
N GLN A 3 44.91 57.93 -6.87
CA GLN A 3 44.35 56.86 -7.70
C GLN A 3 43.03 56.35 -7.13
N ALA A 4 42.11 55.91 -8.01
CA ALA A 4 40.96 55.09 -7.63
C ALA A 4 40.92 53.86 -8.56
N THR A 5 41.34 52.73 -8.01
CA THR A 5 41.29 51.40 -8.63
C THR A 5 39.90 50.80 -8.41
N PHE A 6 39.16 50.53 -9.49
CA PHE A 6 37.88 49.81 -9.41
C PHE A 6 38.13 48.31 -9.50
N ILE A 7 37.87 47.60 -8.40
CA ILE A 7 37.81 46.14 -8.35
C ILE A 7 36.42 45.72 -8.84
N ARG A 8 36.35 44.98 -9.96
CA ARG A 8 35.12 44.32 -10.40
C ARG A 8 35.10 42.90 -9.84
N SER A 9 34.30 42.66 -8.80
CA SER A 9 33.97 41.32 -8.34
C SER A 9 33.04 40.64 -9.34
N ALA A 10 33.50 39.56 -9.98
CA ALA A 10 32.66 38.65 -10.73
C ALA A 10 32.03 37.65 -9.76
N VAL A 11 30.72 37.71 -9.59
CA VAL A 11 29.96 36.69 -8.83
C VAL A 11 29.74 35.50 -9.78
N CYS A 12 30.39 34.38 -9.48
CA CYS A 12 30.17 33.11 -10.17
C CYS A 12 28.96 32.43 -9.52
N SER A 13 27.78 32.58 -10.10
CA SER A 13 26.57 31.89 -9.64
C SER A 13 26.68 30.41 -9.97
N LEU A 14 26.93 29.59 -8.94
CA LEU A 14 26.89 28.13 -9.02
C LEU A 14 25.42 27.67 -8.98
N SER A 15 24.83 27.40 -10.14
CA SER A 15 23.50 26.80 -10.23
C SER A 15 23.55 25.36 -9.74
N PHE A 16 23.09 25.12 -8.51
CA PHE A 16 22.77 23.77 -8.02
C PHE A 16 21.52 23.29 -8.74
N LEU A 17 21.67 22.36 -9.68
CA LEU A 17 20.56 21.64 -10.29
C LEU A 17 19.99 20.71 -9.21
N LEU A 18 18.88 21.11 -8.60
CA LEU A 18 18.14 20.25 -7.67
C LEU A 18 17.48 19.14 -8.52
N CYS A 19 18.09 17.96 -8.59
CA CYS A 19 17.41 16.77 -9.08
C CYS A 19 16.30 16.43 -8.09
N VAL A 20 15.09 16.92 -8.38
CA VAL A 20 13.88 16.46 -7.70
C VAL A 20 13.74 15.00 -8.10
N HIS A 21 14.04 14.09 -7.18
CA HIS A 21 13.70 12.70 -7.35
C HIS A 21 12.18 12.65 -7.26
N ILE A 22 11.52 12.51 -8.40
CA ILE A 22 10.13 12.09 -8.43
C ILE A 22 10.20 10.64 -7.99
N VAL A 23 9.90 10.37 -6.71
CA VAL A 23 9.68 9.00 -6.25
C VAL A 23 8.39 8.59 -6.93
N ASN A 24 8.52 7.96 -8.10
CA ASN A 24 7.38 7.29 -8.70
C ASN A 24 7.19 6.02 -7.88
N ALA A 25 5.97 5.80 -7.40
CA ALA A 25 5.45 4.49 -7.03
C ALA A 25 6.03 3.42 -7.97
N GLU A 26 6.80 2.47 -7.41
CA GLU A 26 7.56 1.49 -8.19
C GLU A 26 7.10 0.08 -7.85
N LEU A 27 5.94 -0.29 -8.40
CA LEU A 27 5.48 -1.67 -8.49
C LEU A 27 6.15 -2.38 -9.67
N LEU A 28 6.93 -3.41 -9.38
CA LEU A 28 7.66 -4.21 -10.37
C LEU A 28 7.05 -5.61 -10.46
N ASP A 29 6.43 -5.91 -11.61
CA ASP A 29 6.00 -7.27 -11.93
C ASP A 29 7.24 -8.16 -12.12
N ARG A 30 7.43 -9.14 -11.23
CA ARG A 30 8.51 -10.12 -11.30
C ARG A 30 8.15 -11.32 -12.20
N GLY A 31 6.89 -11.45 -12.58
CA GLY A 31 6.35 -12.59 -13.33
C GLY A 31 5.38 -13.40 -12.48
N THR A 32 5.02 -14.59 -12.99
CA THR A 32 4.01 -15.46 -12.38
C THR A 32 4.60 -16.71 -11.76
N ASP A 33 3.99 -17.20 -10.69
CA ASP A 33 4.25 -18.53 -10.13
C ASP A 33 3.69 -19.65 -11.02
N SER A 34 3.81 -20.90 -10.56
CA SER A 34 3.27 -22.08 -11.26
C SER A 34 1.75 -22.13 -11.34
N HIS A 35 1.04 -21.35 -10.53
CA HIS A 35 -0.42 -21.20 -10.56
C HIS A 35 -0.89 -20.01 -11.42
N GLY A 36 0.04 -19.24 -11.99
CA GLY A 36 -0.24 -18.08 -12.82
C GLY A 36 -0.49 -16.79 -12.04
N ASN A 37 -0.25 -16.77 -10.73
CA ASN A 37 -0.40 -15.58 -9.89
C ASN A 37 0.87 -14.73 -9.97
N ARG A 38 0.72 -13.41 -10.08
CA ARG A 38 1.88 -12.49 -10.20
C ARG A 38 2.55 -12.27 -8.84
N LEU A 39 3.86 -12.06 -8.88
CA LEU A 39 4.63 -11.55 -7.76
C LEU A 39 5.03 -10.11 -8.08
N ILE A 40 4.50 -9.16 -7.32
CA ILE A 40 4.65 -7.73 -7.60
C ILE A 40 5.47 -7.13 -6.47
N TYR A 41 6.70 -6.75 -6.77
CA TYR A 41 7.60 -6.13 -5.79
C TYR A 41 7.28 -4.65 -5.65
N ASP A 42 7.02 -4.22 -4.43
CA ASP A 42 6.83 -2.83 -4.01
C ASP A 42 8.15 -2.36 -3.40
N ARG A 43 8.82 -1.46 -4.12
CA ARG A 43 10.15 -0.98 -3.74
C ARG A 43 10.11 0.00 -2.57
N ASP A 44 9.02 0.74 -2.42
CA ASP A 44 8.88 1.77 -1.39
C ASP A 44 8.75 1.14 0.00
N LEU A 45 7.99 0.05 0.10
CA LEU A 45 7.82 -0.73 1.32
C LEU A 45 8.83 -1.86 1.46
N ASN A 46 9.56 -2.19 0.38
CA ASN A 46 10.42 -3.36 0.29
C ASN A 46 9.66 -4.65 0.65
N ILE A 47 8.52 -4.87 -0.01
CA ILE A 47 7.69 -6.07 0.13
C ILE A 47 7.33 -6.63 -1.24
N THR A 48 7.01 -7.92 -1.32
CA THR A 48 6.41 -8.52 -2.52
C THR A 48 4.97 -8.88 -2.23
N TRP A 49 4.07 -8.37 -3.06
CA TRP A 49 2.67 -8.75 -3.11
C TRP A 49 2.48 -10.03 -3.93
N TYR A 50 1.65 -10.93 -3.43
CA TYR A 50 1.14 -12.06 -4.20
C TYR A 50 -0.22 -11.68 -4.78
N ASP A 51 -0.29 -11.50 -6.11
CA ASP A 51 -1.50 -11.07 -6.83
C ASP A 51 -2.54 -12.19 -6.89
N TYR A 52 -3.09 -12.50 -5.73
CA TYR A 52 -4.13 -13.48 -5.51
C TYR A 52 -4.98 -13.01 -4.33
N SER A 53 -6.27 -12.82 -4.59
CA SER A 53 -7.24 -12.54 -3.53
C SER A 53 -7.84 -13.85 -3.04
N ASN A 54 -7.46 -14.25 -1.83
CA ASN A 54 -8.08 -15.38 -1.18
C ASN A 54 -9.55 -15.08 -0.90
N ALA A 55 -10.39 -16.10 -1.08
CA ALA A 55 -11.83 -16.01 -0.88
C ALA A 55 -12.16 -15.48 0.52
N ALA A 56 -13.29 -14.77 0.64
CA ALA A 56 -13.65 -14.10 1.88
C ALA A 56 -13.83 -15.11 3.03
N ASN A 57 -13.24 -14.80 4.19
CA ASN A 57 -13.28 -15.65 5.38
C ASN A 57 -12.98 -14.81 6.64
N THR A 58 -13.13 -15.41 7.82
CA THR A 58 -12.81 -14.79 9.11
C THR A 58 -11.33 -14.45 9.20
N TRP A 59 -11.00 -13.44 10.01
CA TRP A 59 -9.63 -12.95 10.15
C TRP A 59 -8.66 -14.07 10.56
N GLN A 60 -9.05 -14.90 11.52
CA GLN A 60 -8.21 -16.00 12.00
C GLN A 60 -7.91 -17.04 10.91
N ASN A 61 -8.90 -17.36 10.06
CA ASN A 61 -8.71 -18.27 8.94
C ASN A 61 -7.80 -17.67 7.86
N GLN A 62 -7.88 -16.35 7.66
CA GLN A 62 -7.04 -15.63 6.69
C GLN A 62 -5.59 -15.52 7.15
N MET A 63 -5.37 -15.30 8.45
CA MET A 63 -4.05 -15.38 9.07
C MET A 63 -3.43 -16.77 8.91
N GLN A 64 -4.22 -17.83 9.14
CA GLN A 64 -3.77 -19.21 8.94
C GLN A 64 -3.42 -19.49 7.48
N TRP A 65 -4.28 -19.09 6.54
CA TRP A 65 -4.03 -19.21 5.11
C TRP A 65 -2.69 -18.57 4.71
N ALA A 66 -2.48 -17.29 5.07
CA ALA A 66 -1.27 -16.57 4.71
C ALA A 66 -0.02 -17.23 5.32
N SER A 67 -0.07 -17.62 6.60
CA SER A 67 1.07 -18.28 7.28
C SER A 67 1.40 -19.67 6.74
N GLY A 68 0.44 -20.34 6.12
CA GLY A 68 0.61 -21.66 5.50
C GLY A 68 0.94 -21.60 4.01
N LEU A 69 0.93 -20.40 3.41
CA LEU A 69 1.14 -20.21 1.99
C LEU A 69 2.58 -20.51 1.60
N LYS A 70 2.76 -21.29 0.54
CA LYS A 70 4.07 -21.58 -0.06
C LYS A 70 4.00 -21.26 -1.54
N VAL A 71 4.88 -20.36 -1.99
CA VAL A 71 4.93 -19.91 -3.39
C VAL A 71 6.28 -20.30 -3.98
N GLU A 72 6.26 -21.08 -5.05
CA GLU A 72 7.46 -21.43 -5.79
C GLU A 72 7.65 -20.45 -6.95
N PHE A 73 8.81 -19.79 -6.98
CA PHE A 73 9.16 -18.84 -8.02
C PHE A 73 10.67 -18.86 -8.29
N GLY A 74 11.07 -18.94 -9.55
CA GLY A 74 12.49 -18.97 -9.94
C GLY A 74 13.29 -20.13 -9.33
N GLY A 75 12.63 -21.26 -9.02
CA GLY A 75 13.26 -22.42 -8.35
C GLY A 75 13.47 -22.27 -6.85
N THR A 76 12.96 -21.20 -6.23
CA THR A 76 12.97 -20.97 -4.78
C THR A 76 11.55 -21.07 -4.23
N VAL A 77 11.39 -21.67 -3.05
CA VAL A 77 10.12 -21.69 -2.32
C VAL A 77 10.14 -20.60 -1.25
N PHE A 78 9.16 -19.72 -1.29
CA PHE A 78 8.91 -18.69 -0.29
C PHE A 78 7.74 -19.11 0.60
N ASP A 79 7.98 -19.24 1.90
CA ASP A 79 7.01 -19.68 2.91
C ASP A 79 6.88 -18.72 4.10
N ASP A 80 7.33 -17.48 3.92
CA ASP A 80 7.31 -16.37 4.90
C ASP A 80 6.19 -15.34 4.62
N TRP A 81 5.08 -15.80 4.03
CA TRP A 81 3.95 -14.95 3.68
C TRP A 81 3.11 -14.56 4.90
N ARG A 82 2.56 -13.35 4.86
CA ARG A 82 1.68 -12.78 5.89
C ARG A 82 0.59 -11.94 5.25
N LEU A 83 -0.42 -11.59 6.03
CA LEU A 83 -1.33 -10.52 5.65
C LEU A 83 -0.62 -9.14 5.73
N PRO A 84 -1.09 -8.15 4.96
CA PRO A 84 -0.62 -6.77 5.04
C PRO A 84 -0.80 -6.15 6.42
N SER A 85 0.11 -5.29 6.83
CA SER A 85 0.10 -4.67 8.15
C SER A 85 -0.54 -3.28 8.15
N THR A 86 -1.17 -2.97 9.27
CA THR A 86 -1.70 -1.65 9.65
C THR A 86 -1.07 -1.25 10.97
N THR A 87 -0.76 0.04 11.15
CA THR A 87 -0.33 0.56 12.45
C THR A 87 -1.51 0.56 13.41
N ASP A 88 -1.40 -0.17 14.52
CA ASP A 88 -2.46 -0.26 15.54
C ASP A 88 -2.51 0.98 16.45
N GLY A 89 -3.66 1.20 17.08
CA GLY A 89 -3.90 2.30 18.02
C GLY A 89 -5.38 2.52 18.31
N PRO A 90 -5.74 3.54 19.12
CA PRO A 90 -7.13 3.88 19.38
C PRO A 90 -7.87 4.17 18.07
N TYR A 91 -9.14 3.82 17.97
CA TYR A 91 -9.94 4.11 16.78
C TYR A 91 -10.27 5.62 16.71
N VAL A 92 -9.49 6.35 15.91
CA VAL A 92 -9.70 7.77 15.65
C VAL A 92 -10.06 7.92 14.18
N PHE A 93 -11.28 8.35 13.90
CA PHE A 93 -11.75 8.56 12.55
C PHE A 93 -11.33 9.95 12.03
N GLY A 94 -10.80 10.00 10.81
CA GLY A 94 -10.39 11.23 10.14
C GLY A 94 -10.35 11.12 8.63
N TYR A 95 -10.05 12.24 7.98
CA TYR A 95 -10.05 12.36 6.51
C TYR A 95 -8.70 12.73 5.93
N ASP A 96 -7.79 13.30 6.72
CA ASP A 96 -6.53 13.87 6.23
C ASP A 96 -5.37 12.87 6.21
N GLY A 97 -5.63 11.61 6.56
CA GLY A 97 -4.63 10.55 6.62
C GLY A 97 -3.79 10.52 7.90
N THR A 98 -4.00 11.45 8.85
CA THR A 98 -3.20 11.54 10.09
C THR A 98 -3.76 10.70 11.24
N THR A 99 -4.95 10.16 11.08
CA THR A 99 -5.66 9.35 12.07
C THR A 99 -5.45 7.85 11.84
N THR A 100 -5.89 7.02 12.78
CA THR A 100 -5.76 5.55 12.69
C THR A 100 -6.86 4.90 11.84
N ALA A 101 -8.02 5.53 11.71
CA ALA A 101 -9.13 5.06 10.89
C ALA A 101 -9.67 6.17 9.99
N GLY A 102 -10.29 5.79 8.87
CA GLY A 102 -10.90 6.74 7.92
C GLY A 102 -10.22 6.73 6.55
N PHE A 103 -10.00 7.91 5.99
CA PHE A 103 -9.59 8.09 4.59
C PHE A 103 -8.21 8.74 4.46
N ASN A 104 -7.61 8.59 3.27
CA ASN A 104 -6.28 9.10 2.91
C ASN A 104 -5.14 8.60 3.82
N ILE A 105 -5.35 7.49 4.54
CA ILE A 105 -4.33 6.85 5.38
C ILE A 105 -3.41 6.02 4.49
N THR A 106 -2.14 6.43 4.41
CA THR A 106 -1.09 5.74 3.64
C THR A 106 -0.10 4.98 4.52
N GLY A 107 -0.25 5.06 5.85
CA GLY A 107 0.66 4.41 6.80
C GLY A 107 0.45 2.90 6.97
N SER A 108 -0.61 2.33 6.41
CA SER A 108 -0.79 0.87 6.30
C SER A 108 -0.34 0.39 4.93
N GLU A 109 0.06 -0.88 4.80
CA GLU A 109 0.50 -1.42 3.51
C GLU A 109 -0.63 -1.42 2.47
N LEU A 110 -1.88 -1.70 2.88
CA LEU A 110 -3.05 -1.63 1.99
C LEU A 110 -3.42 -0.18 1.62
N GLY A 111 -3.28 0.75 2.57
CA GLY A 111 -3.48 2.18 2.33
C GLY A 111 -2.42 2.75 1.39
N HIS A 112 -1.14 2.41 1.61
CA HIS A 112 -0.03 2.74 0.72
C HIS A 112 -0.26 2.19 -0.69
N LEU A 113 -0.64 0.91 -0.81
CA LEU A 113 -0.98 0.33 -2.11
C LEU A 113 -2.10 1.12 -2.82
N PHE A 114 -3.20 1.41 -2.12
CA PHE A 114 -4.34 2.09 -2.72
C PHE A 114 -4.03 3.54 -3.15
N TYR A 115 -3.50 4.35 -2.23
CA TYR A 115 -3.33 5.79 -2.40
C TYR A 115 -2.00 6.17 -3.04
N THR A 116 -0.90 5.53 -2.64
CA THR A 116 0.45 5.87 -3.11
C THR A 116 0.77 5.11 -4.39
N GLU A 117 0.73 3.78 -4.37
CA GLU A 117 1.19 2.96 -5.49
C GLU A 117 0.25 3.01 -6.69
N LEU A 118 -1.05 2.86 -6.42
CA LEU A 118 -2.07 2.84 -7.46
C LEU A 118 -2.64 4.23 -7.77
N GLY A 119 -2.34 5.24 -6.95
CA GLY A 119 -2.82 6.61 -7.16
C GLY A 119 -4.34 6.75 -7.15
N ASN A 120 -5.06 5.83 -6.48
CA ASN A 120 -6.51 5.91 -6.40
C ASN A 120 -6.95 7.06 -5.48
N GLN A 121 -8.04 7.71 -5.86
CA GLN A 121 -8.69 8.70 -5.01
C GLN A 121 -9.72 8.02 -4.11
N GLY A 122 -9.65 8.24 -2.79
CA GLY A 122 -10.66 7.75 -1.84
C GLY A 122 -11.98 8.52 -1.95
N ALA A 123 -13.03 8.02 -1.30
CA ALA A 123 -14.36 8.63 -1.32
C ALA A 123 -14.43 10.05 -0.72
N TYR A 124 -13.46 10.41 0.13
CA TYR A 124 -13.35 11.72 0.75
C TYR A 124 -11.96 12.30 0.51
N ASP A 125 -11.89 13.60 0.21
CA ASP A 125 -10.64 14.35 0.19
C ASP A 125 -10.14 14.64 1.63
N THR A 126 -8.96 15.24 1.75
CA THR A 126 -8.36 15.55 3.06
C THR A 126 -9.13 16.58 3.88
N SER A 127 -10.06 17.32 3.26
CA SER A 127 -10.94 18.27 3.93
C SER A 127 -12.30 17.64 4.32
N GLY A 128 -12.48 16.35 4.04
CA GLY A 128 -13.73 15.63 4.33
C GLY A 128 -14.85 15.89 3.32
N ASN A 129 -14.55 16.43 2.14
CA ASN A 129 -15.55 16.56 1.07
C ASN A 129 -15.61 15.28 0.24
N LEU A 130 -16.81 14.95 -0.25
CA LEU A 130 -16.98 13.83 -1.17
C LEU A 130 -16.22 14.07 -2.47
N THR A 131 -15.52 13.04 -2.94
CA THR A 131 -14.82 13.05 -4.22
C THR A 131 -15.71 12.52 -5.34
N SER A 132 -15.26 12.67 -6.58
CA SER A 132 -15.98 12.14 -7.74
C SER A 132 -16.08 10.61 -7.76
N CYS A 133 -15.18 9.87 -7.10
CA CYS A 133 -15.27 8.40 -7.08
C CYS A 133 -16.49 7.90 -6.28
N HIS A 134 -16.93 8.67 -5.27
CA HIS A 134 -18.13 8.36 -4.49
C HIS A 134 -19.43 8.67 -5.24
N ALA A 135 -19.38 9.44 -6.34
CA ALA A 135 -20.57 9.72 -7.15
C ALA A 135 -21.00 8.52 -8.03
N ALA A 136 -20.15 7.49 -8.15
CA ALA A 136 -20.48 6.27 -8.88
C ALA A 136 -21.48 5.39 -8.10
N THR A 137 -22.41 4.74 -8.82
CA THR A 137 -23.33 3.73 -8.25
C THR A 137 -23.18 2.40 -9.01
N PRO A 138 -22.62 1.33 -8.40
CA PRO A 138 -22.09 1.28 -7.04
C PRO A 138 -20.82 2.14 -6.89
N VAL A 139 -20.51 2.54 -5.65
CA VAL A 139 -19.28 3.29 -5.34
C VAL A 139 -18.08 2.44 -5.76
N ASN A 140 -17.21 2.99 -6.60
CA ASN A 140 -16.00 2.33 -7.04
C ASN A 140 -14.85 3.32 -7.13
N CYS A 141 -14.04 3.36 -6.07
CA CYS A 141 -12.83 4.18 -5.99
C CYS A 141 -11.56 3.39 -6.34
N LEU A 142 -11.63 2.07 -6.54
CA LEU A 142 -10.54 1.28 -7.11
C LEU A 142 -10.54 1.40 -8.64
N THR A 143 -10.07 2.55 -9.13
CA THR A 143 -10.07 2.89 -10.56
C THR A 143 -8.79 2.49 -11.29
N ASN A 144 -7.70 2.29 -10.56
CA ASN A 144 -6.41 1.82 -11.05
C ASN A 144 -5.96 0.64 -10.21
N THR A 145 -5.64 -0.48 -10.85
CA THR A 145 -5.08 -1.68 -10.21
C THR A 145 -3.62 -1.92 -10.60
N GLY A 146 -3.03 -1.06 -11.44
CA GLY A 146 -1.64 -1.19 -11.86
C GLY A 146 -1.35 -2.60 -12.41
N PRO A 147 -0.30 -3.29 -11.93
CA PRO A 147 0.03 -4.65 -12.35
C PRO A 147 -0.87 -5.75 -11.73
N PHE A 148 -1.77 -5.42 -10.80
CA PHE A 148 -2.64 -6.41 -10.16
C PHE A 148 -3.80 -6.80 -11.08
N LEU A 149 -4.00 -8.11 -11.26
CA LEU A 149 -5.10 -8.71 -12.00
C LEU A 149 -6.20 -9.25 -11.07
N ASN A 150 -5.85 -9.59 -9.84
CA ASN A 150 -6.75 -10.24 -8.88
C ASN A 150 -7.11 -9.34 -7.71
N LEU A 151 -6.93 -8.02 -7.82
CA LEU A 151 -7.38 -7.06 -6.82
C LEU A 151 -8.86 -6.71 -7.04
N HIS A 152 -9.68 -6.88 -6.01
CA HIS A 152 -11.12 -6.68 -6.07
C HIS A 152 -11.54 -5.43 -5.29
N HIS A 153 -12.62 -4.79 -5.74
CA HIS A 153 -13.15 -3.61 -5.06
C HIS A 153 -14.00 -3.96 -3.83
N ALA A 154 -14.58 -5.17 -3.75
CA ALA A 154 -15.42 -5.60 -2.64
C ALA A 154 -15.40 -7.14 -2.47
N PRO A 155 -15.59 -7.67 -1.24
CA PRO A 155 -15.63 -6.95 0.05
C PRO A 155 -14.26 -6.36 0.45
N SER A 156 -14.11 -5.81 1.66
CA SER A 156 -12.79 -5.34 2.14
C SER A 156 -11.75 -6.46 2.25
N TYR A 157 -10.50 -6.06 2.47
CA TYR A 157 -9.36 -6.93 2.71
C TYR A 157 -8.94 -6.83 4.18
N TRP A 158 -8.63 -7.97 4.78
CA TRP A 158 -8.04 -8.01 6.11
C TRP A 158 -6.60 -7.49 6.12
N SER A 159 -6.28 -6.72 7.16
CA SER A 159 -4.91 -6.58 7.64
C SER A 159 -4.57 -7.72 8.61
N GLY A 160 -3.30 -8.09 8.69
CA GLY A 160 -2.76 -8.98 9.73
C GLY A 160 -2.68 -8.34 11.12
N THR A 161 -3.08 -7.08 11.26
CA THR A 161 -3.07 -6.37 12.54
C THR A 161 -4.41 -6.53 13.28
N LYS A 162 -4.35 -7.09 14.49
CA LYS A 162 -5.46 -7.11 15.44
C LYS A 162 -5.62 -5.73 16.10
N HIS A 163 -6.85 -5.31 16.40
CA HIS A 163 -7.10 -4.04 17.09
C HIS A 163 -6.87 -4.18 18.60
N SER A 164 -5.98 -3.39 19.21
CA SER A 164 -5.62 -3.58 20.62
C SER A 164 -6.74 -3.33 21.62
N GLU A 165 -7.66 -2.40 21.33
CA GLU A 165 -8.71 -2.00 22.30
C GLU A 165 -10.00 -2.81 22.17
N TRP A 166 -10.19 -3.49 21.04
CA TRP A 166 -11.41 -4.21 20.70
C TRP A 166 -11.05 -5.68 20.57
N ALA A 167 -11.34 -6.44 21.63
CA ALA A 167 -10.83 -7.81 21.80
C ALA A 167 -11.13 -8.73 20.61
N ASP A 168 -12.25 -8.49 19.93
CA ASP A 168 -12.76 -9.31 18.83
C ASP A 168 -12.68 -8.59 17.48
N ALA A 169 -11.86 -7.54 17.33
CA ALA A 169 -11.74 -6.80 16.07
C ALA A 169 -10.34 -6.87 15.45
N ALA A 170 -10.30 -6.77 14.13
CA ALA A 170 -9.09 -6.63 13.33
C ALA A 170 -9.23 -5.47 12.35
N TRP A 171 -8.10 -4.94 11.90
CA TRP A 171 -8.05 -3.87 10.91
C TRP A 171 -8.39 -4.41 9.51
N ASP A 172 -9.16 -3.64 8.75
CA ASP A 172 -9.51 -3.92 7.36
C ASP A 172 -9.37 -2.68 6.47
N PHE A 173 -9.25 -2.92 5.17
CA PHE A 173 -9.20 -1.87 4.15
C PHE A 173 -10.23 -2.11 3.05
N LEU A 174 -11.05 -1.10 2.78
CA LEU A 174 -12.12 -1.13 1.80
C LEU A 174 -11.61 -0.53 0.48
N PHE A 175 -11.21 -1.37 -0.47
CA PHE A 175 -10.82 -0.90 -1.82
C PHE A 175 -11.96 -0.20 -2.57
N SER A 176 -13.23 -0.50 -2.26
CA SER A 176 -14.38 0.16 -2.89
C SER A 176 -14.38 1.66 -2.68
N ASN A 177 -13.83 2.17 -1.58
CA ASN A 177 -13.87 3.60 -1.24
C ASN A 177 -12.58 4.15 -0.60
N GLY A 178 -11.55 3.34 -0.42
CA GLY A 178 -10.27 3.73 0.20
C GLY A 178 -10.32 3.88 1.72
N ARG A 179 -11.31 3.30 2.41
CA ARG A 179 -11.43 3.44 3.87
C ARG A 179 -10.59 2.39 4.61
N GLN A 180 -9.79 2.82 5.58
CA GLN A 180 -9.26 1.97 6.64
C GLN A 180 -10.23 1.95 7.83
N SER A 181 -10.50 0.78 8.38
CA SER A 181 -11.35 0.61 9.57
C SER A 181 -10.89 -0.58 10.41
N ALA A 182 -11.54 -0.77 11.54
CA ALA A 182 -11.48 -1.99 12.33
C ALA A 182 -12.91 -2.50 12.51
N ILE A 183 -13.07 -3.81 12.46
CA ILE A 183 -14.37 -4.48 12.53
C ILE A 183 -14.21 -5.86 13.17
N ASP A 184 -15.31 -6.43 13.65
CA ASP A 184 -15.36 -7.76 14.23
C ASP A 184 -14.68 -8.81 13.33
N SER A 185 -13.74 -9.55 13.91
CA SER A 185 -12.88 -10.53 13.28
C SER A 185 -13.62 -11.78 12.77
N ASP A 186 -14.88 -11.96 13.15
CA ASP A 186 -15.77 -13.01 12.65
C ASP A 186 -16.46 -12.65 11.32
N TYR A 187 -16.34 -11.42 10.83
CA TYR A 187 -16.81 -11.08 9.48
C TYR A 187 -15.96 -11.73 8.39
N GLU A 188 -16.57 -12.00 7.23
CA GLU A 188 -15.87 -12.55 6.08
C GLU A 188 -15.33 -11.43 5.18
N LYS A 189 -14.00 -11.34 5.07
CA LYS A 189 -13.30 -10.38 4.19
C LYS A 189 -12.27 -11.11 3.34
N LEU A 190 -11.93 -10.54 2.19
CA LEU A 190 -10.86 -11.05 1.33
C LEU A 190 -9.50 -10.94 2.04
N ALA A 191 -8.51 -11.62 1.49
CA ALA A 191 -7.11 -11.44 1.88
C ALA A 191 -6.22 -11.42 0.66
N ILE A 192 -5.15 -10.63 0.74
CA ILE A 192 -4.02 -10.66 -0.18
C ILE A 192 -2.79 -10.91 0.68
N ALA A 193 -1.80 -11.65 0.19
CA ALA A 193 -0.59 -11.95 0.95
C ALA A 193 0.56 -11.05 0.51
N VAL A 194 1.44 -10.72 1.46
CA VAL A 194 2.71 -10.05 1.23
C VAL A 194 3.83 -10.80 1.93
N ARG A 195 5.05 -10.63 1.44
CA ARG A 195 6.28 -11.03 2.14
C ARG A 195 7.27 -9.88 2.14
N ASN A 196 8.19 -9.88 3.10
CA ASN A 196 9.24 -8.88 3.14
C ASN A 196 10.30 -9.16 2.07
N GLY A 197 10.81 -8.11 1.46
CA GLY A 197 11.84 -8.18 0.43
C GLY A 197 11.31 -8.60 -0.95
N ASP A 198 12.23 -8.61 -1.90
CA ASP A 198 12.03 -9.09 -3.25
C ASP A 198 12.09 -10.63 -3.31
N VAL A 199 11.50 -11.20 -4.36
CA VAL A 199 11.58 -12.62 -4.71
C VAL A 199 12.67 -12.93 -5.72
N VAL A 200 13.25 -11.90 -6.33
CA VAL A 200 14.45 -12.05 -7.15
C VAL A 200 15.69 -12.00 -6.25
N VAL A 201 16.55 -13.00 -6.40
CA VAL A 201 17.88 -13.00 -5.76
C VAL A 201 18.74 -11.96 -6.46
N VAL A 202 19.10 -10.89 -5.75
CA VAL A 202 20.15 -9.99 -6.22
C VAL A 202 21.48 -10.73 -6.06
N PRO A 203 22.28 -10.94 -7.13
CA PRO A 203 23.61 -11.52 -6.97
C PRO A 203 24.43 -10.61 -6.06
N GLU A 204 24.97 -11.16 -4.97
CA GLU A 204 25.98 -10.43 -4.20
C GLU A 204 27.20 -10.17 -5.11
N PRO A 205 27.76 -8.94 -5.12
CA PRO A 205 28.94 -8.60 -5.91
C PRO A 205 30.21 -9.33 -5.46
#